data_AF-A0A3D5KAD8-F1
#
_entry.id   AF-A0A3D5KAD8-F1
#
_cell.length_a   1.000
_cell.length_b   1.000
_cell.length_c   1.000
_cell.angle_alpha   90.00
_cell.angle_beta   90.00
_cell.angle_gamma   90.00
#
_symmetry.space_group_name_H-M   'P 1'
#
loop_
_entity.id
_entity.type
_entity.pdbx_description
1 polymer ?
#
loop_
_entity_poly.entity_id
_entity_poly.type
_entity_poly.pdbx_seq_one_letter_code
_entity_poly.pdbx_strand_id
1 'polypeptide(L)'
;MRKYAGGFILLVLSLLFIIGEQTVAGPCPVMPDGRFMVCHWAGQAVLGVGIVLVILSLIHLAFKNDGMKLGLDLAVIADAVLLLMIPNHLISLCMKNHMQCHTVMEPFVLVMGVLMIAAALGDFFFRRRIVKKEATHGS
;
A
#
# COMPACT_ATOMS: atom_id res chain seq x y z
N MET A 1 12.43 -21.14 5.46
CA MET A 1 11.24 -20.36 5.89
C MET A 1 11.46 -18.84 5.91
N ARG A 2 12.62 -18.32 6.35
CA ARG A 2 12.90 -16.87 6.47
C ARG A 2 12.82 -16.04 5.16
N LYS A 3 13.07 -16.65 3.98
CA LYS A 3 13.01 -15.96 2.67
C LYS A 3 11.58 -15.54 2.23
N TYR A 4 10.54 -16.10 2.85
CA TYR A 4 9.13 -15.81 2.55
C TYR A 4 8.47 -14.85 3.54
N ALA A 5 9.14 -14.53 4.65
CA ALA A 5 8.58 -13.70 5.71
C ALA A 5 8.17 -12.32 5.20
N GLY A 6 9.02 -11.66 4.40
CA GLY A 6 8.71 -10.35 3.82
C GLY A 6 7.50 -10.33 2.90
N GLY A 7 7.41 -11.28 1.97
CA GLY A 7 6.25 -11.40 1.07
C GLY A 7 4.96 -11.71 1.80
N PHE A 8 5.01 -12.55 2.84
CA PHE A 8 3.85 -12.82 3.68
C PHE A 8 3.41 -11.58 4.48
N ILE A 9 4.35 -10.83 5.05
CA ILE A 9 4.05 -9.58 5.78
C ILE A 9 3.41 -8.55 4.85
N LEU A 10 3.97 -8.35 3.66
CA LEU A 10 3.42 -7.43 2.65
C LEU A 10 2.01 -7.84 2.22
N LEU A 11 1.77 -9.13 2.03
CA LEU A 11 0.45 -9.67 1.69
C LEU A 11 -0.57 -9.39 2.80
N VAL A 12 -0.20 -9.69 4.06
CA VAL A 12 -1.07 -9.44 5.22
C VAL A 12 -1.37 -7.94 5.38
N LEU A 13 -0.37 -7.06 5.24
CA LEU A 13 -0.58 -5.61 5.27
C LEU A 13 -1.50 -5.15 4.14
N SER A 14 -1.31 -5.67 2.92
CA SER A 14 -2.13 -5.29 1.76
C SER A 14 -3.59 -5.72 1.92
N LEU A 15 -3.84 -6.91 2.48
CA LEU A 15 -5.20 -7.35 2.80
C LEU A 15 -5.83 -6.50 3.91
N LEU A 16 -5.07 -6.21 4.97
CA LEU A 16 -5.51 -5.31 6.03
C LEU A 16 -5.84 -3.91 5.48
N PHE A 17 -5.08 -3.43 4.50
CA PHE A 17 -5.35 -2.17 3.84
C PHE A 17 -6.70 -2.17 3.12
N ILE A 18 -6.95 -3.16 2.26
CA ILE A 18 -8.24 -3.27 1.55
C ILE A 18 -9.41 -3.40 2.53
N ILE A 19 -9.28 -4.25 3.55
CA ILE A 19 -10.34 -4.47 4.54
C ILE A 19 -10.57 -3.20 5.36
N GLY A 20 -9.50 -2.52 5.80
CA GLY A 20 -9.60 -1.29 6.56
C GLY A 20 -10.20 -0.15 5.74
N GLU A 21 -9.86 -0.05 4.45
CA GLU A 21 -10.46 0.91 3.53
C GLU A 21 -11.99 0.68 3.44
N GLN A 22 -12.42 -0.57 3.25
CA GLN A 22 -13.85 -0.88 3.12
C GLN A 22 -14.64 -0.80 4.44
N THR A 23 -14.00 -0.98 5.60
CA THR A 23 -14.68 -1.04 6.90
C THR A 23 -14.61 0.26 7.68
N VAL A 24 -13.47 0.96 7.64
CA VAL A 24 -13.19 2.16 8.45
C VAL A 24 -13.32 3.43 7.60
N ALA A 25 -12.84 3.40 6.35
CA ALA A 25 -12.82 4.54 5.43
C ALA A 25 -13.88 4.41 4.30
N GLY A 26 -15.04 3.82 4.62
CA GLY A 26 -16.13 3.68 3.64
C GLY A 26 -16.46 5.02 2.98
N PRO A 27 -16.62 5.07 1.64
CA PRO A 27 -16.89 6.32 0.93
C PRO A 27 -18.17 6.96 1.48
N CYS A 28 -18.22 8.30 1.42
CA CYS A 28 -19.42 9.05 1.82
C CYS A 28 -20.69 8.41 1.21
N PRO A 29 -21.79 8.33 1.98
CA PRO A 29 -23.03 7.79 1.46
C PRO A 29 -23.47 8.56 0.23
N VAL A 30 -24.14 7.86 -0.70
CA VAL A 30 -24.70 8.47 -1.90
C VAL A 30 -25.58 9.65 -1.50
N MET A 31 -25.45 10.76 -2.22
CA MET A 31 -26.29 11.92 -1.97
C MET A 31 -27.76 11.55 -2.18
N PRO A 32 -28.70 12.22 -1.50
CA PRO A 32 -30.14 12.02 -1.71
C PRO A 32 -30.56 12.20 -3.18
N ASP A 33 -29.77 12.97 -3.95
CA ASP A 33 -29.97 13.23 -5.38
C ASP A 33 -29.46 12.10 -6.30
N GLY A 34 -28.94 10.99 -5.76
CA GLY A 34 -28.38 9.88 -6.54
C GLY A 34 -27.02 10.16 -7.19
N ARG A 35 -26.39 11.30 -6.86
CA ARG A 35 -25.06 11.68 -7.37
C ARG A 35 -23.93 11.16 -6.48
N PHE A 36 -22.82 10.76 -7.10
CA PHE A 36 -21.59 10.38 -6.40
C PHE A 36 -20.71 11.61 -6.17
N MET A 37 -20.18 11.76 -4.95
CA MET A 37 -19.19 12.78 -4.63
C MET A 37 -17.80 12.36 -5.14
N VAL A 38 -16.89 13.34 -5.31
CA VAL A 38 -15.47 13.10 -5.62
C VAL A 38 -14.79 12.14 -4.64
N CYS A 39 -15.25 12.15 -3.38
CA CYS A 39 -14.81 11.26 -2.32
C CYS A 39 -15.07 9.75 -2.63
N HIS A 40 -16.10 9.42 -3.42
CA HIS A 40 -16.33 8.06 -3.90
C HIS A 40 -15.24 7.61 -4.88
N TRP A 41 -14.86 8.48 -5.81
CA TRP A 41 -13.81 8.21 -6.79
C TRP A 41 -12.42 8.13 -6.15
N ALA A 42 -12.18 8.94 -5.11
CA ALA A 42 -10.98 8.82 -4.28
C ALA A 42 -10.89 7.42 -3.64
N GLY A 43 -11.96 6.95 -3.00
CA GLY A 43 -11.99 5.60 -2.41
C GLY A 43 -11.82 4.49 -3.46
N GLN A 44 -12.41 4.64 -4.65
CA GLN A 44 -12.20 3.68 -5.75
C GLN A 44 -10.74 3.66 -6.23
N ALA A 45 -10.08 4.82 -6.32
CA ALA A 45 -8.68 4.90 -6.69
C ALA A 45 -7.78 4.23 -5.64
N VAL A 46 -8.03 4.49 -4.35
CA VAL A 46 -7.30 3.89 -3.24
C VAL A 46 -7.49 2.36 -3.21
N LEU A 47 -8.73 1.87 -3.38
CA LEU A 47 -8.99 0.43 -3.52
C LEU A 47 -8.26 -0.17 -4.72
N GLY A 48 -8.21 0.54 -5.85
CA GLY A 48 -7.45 0.13 -7.02
C GLY A 48 -5.96 -0.08 -6.72
N VAL A 49 -5.33 0.87 -6.03
CA VAL A 49 -3.92 0.74 -5.59
C VAL A 49 -3.77 -0.41 -4.60
N GLY A 50 -4.70 -0.60 -3.67
CA GLY A 50 -4.71 -1.74 -2.75
C GLY A 50 -4.71 -3.10 -3.47
N ILE A 51 -5.49 -3.24 -4.55
CA ILE A 51 -5.52 -4.45 -5.38
C ILE A 51 -4.17 -4.68 -6.06
N VAL A 52 -3.56 -3.64 -6.62
CA VAL A 52 -2.21 -3.73 -7.24
C VAL A 52 -1.18 -4.20 -6.22
N LEU A 53 -1.22 -3.67 -4.99
CA LEU A 53 -0.34 -4.09 -3.90
C LEU A 53 -0.51 -5.57 -3.51
N VAL A 54 -1.74 -6.09 -3.52
CA VAL A 54 -1.98 -7.54 -3.31
C VAL A 54 -1.36 -8.36 -4.44
N ILE A 55 -1.52 -7.93 -5.70
CA ILE A 55 -0.93 -8.62 -6.86
C ILE A 55 0.60 -8.62 -6.76
N LEU A 56 1.21 -7.48 -6.44
CA LEU A 56 2.65 -7.37 -6.20
C LEU A 56 3.09 -8.28 -5.06
N SER A 57 2.34 -8.34 -3.95
CA SER A 57 2.66 -9.23 -2.82
C SER A 57 2.60 -10.71 -3.20
N LEU A 58 1.64 -11.12 -4.03
CA LEU A 58 1.54 -12.48 -4.55
C LEU A 58 2.71 -12.83 -5.47
N ILE A 59 3.09 -11.91 -6.37
CA ILE A 59 4.28 -12.04 -7.22
C ILE A 59 5.53 -12.16 -6.32
N HIS A 60 5.62 -11.36 -5.26
CA HIS A 60 6.74 -11.42 -4.30
C HIS A 60 6.89 -12.81 -3.65
N LEU A 61 5.76 -13.46 -3.39
CA LEU A 61 5.71 -14.79 -2.80
C LEU A 61 6.05 -15.88 -3.83
N ALA A 62 5.59 -15.72 -5.07
CA ALA A 62 5.79 -16.67 -6.16
C ALA A 62 7.25 -16.75 -6.62
N PHE A 63 7.92 -15.60 -6.76
CA PHE A 63 9.31 -15.56 -7.22
C PHE A 63 10.30 -15.83 -6.08
N LYS A 64 11.31 -16.67 -6.34
CA LYS A 64 12.42 -16.96 -5.38
C LYS A 64 13.69 -16.15 -5.64
N ASN A 65 13.77 -15.45 -6.77
CA ASN A 65 14.97 -14.74 -7.19
C ASN A 65 15.16 -13.45 -6.37
N ASP A 66 16.26 -13.35 -5.63
CA ASP A 66 16.53 -12.24 -4.72
C ASP A 66 16.66 -10.89 -5.45
N GLY A 67 17.10 -10.88 -6.72
CA GLY A 67 17.14 -9.66 -7.54
C GLY A 67 15.77 -9.12 -7.94
N MET A 68 14.83 -10.00 -8.31
CA MET A 68 13.45 -9.58 -8.64
C MET A 68 12.72 -9.03 -7.42
N LYS A 69 13.01 -9.58 -6.24
CA LYS A 69 12.39 -9.14 -4.98
C LYS A 69 12.77 -7.71 -4.61
N LEU A 70 14.04 -7.33 -4.80
CA LEU A 70 14.47 -5.94 -4.62
C LEU A 70 13.73 -4.98 -5.57
N GLY A 71 13.49 -5.39 -6.81
CA GLY A 71 12.70 -4.59 -7.76
C GLY A 71 11.23 -4.48 -7.35
N LEU A 72 10.67 -5.55 -6.78
CA LEU A 72 9.30 -5.56 -6.30
C LEU A 72 9.11 -4.70 -5.03
N ASP A 73 10.08 -4.74 -4.11
CA ASP A 73 10.09 -3.84 -2.94
C ASP A 73 10.11 -2.37 -3.40
N LEU A 74 10.87 -2.06 -4.45
CA LEU A 74 10.90 -0.71 -5.03
C LEU A 74 9.55 -0.32 -5.66
N ALA A 75 8.88 -1.26 -6.34
CA ALA A 75 7.55 -1.05 -6.90
C ALA A 75 6.51 -0.79 -5.81
N VAL A 76 6.55 -1.55 -4.71
CA VAL A 76 5.67 -1.33 -3.54
C VAL A 76 5.91 0.04 -2.92
N ILE A 77 7.17 0.48 -2.81
CA ILE A 77 7.49 1.83 -2.31
C ILE A 77 6.91 2.90 -3.25
N ALA A 78 7.05 2.73 -4.58
CA ALA A 78 6.49 3.66 -5.55
C ALA A 78 4.95 3.73 -5.47
N ASP A 79 4.28 2.58 -5.37
CA ASP A 79 2.83 2.50 -5.21
C ASP A 79 2.36 3.11 -3.89
N ALA A 80 3.10 2.92 -2.80
CA ALA A 80 2.78 3.55 -1.53
C ALA A 80 2.95 5.07 -1.59
N VAL A 81 3.97 5.59 -2.29
CA VAL A 81 4.10 7.05 -2.51
C VAL A 81 2.94 7.57 -3.36
N LEU A 82 2.54 6.84 -4.39
CA LEU A 82 1.38 7.20 -5.20
C LEU A 82 0.11 7.23 -4.33
N LEU A 83 -0.08 6.23 -3.48
CA LEU A 83 -1.19 6.12 -2.54
C LEU A 83 -1.27 7.32 -1.60
N LEU A 84 -0.14 7.80 -1.09
CA LEU A 84 -0.05 9.00 -0.25
C LEU A 84 -0.39 10.29 -1.01
N MET A 85 -0.13 10.32 -2.32
CA MET A 85 -0.40 11.48 -3.17
C MET A 85 -1.88 11.55 -3.62
N ILE A 86 -2.61 10.42 -3.59
CA ILE A 86 -4.02 10.36 -3.98
C ILE A 86 -4.88 11.33 -3.16
N PRO A 87 -4.91 11.22 -1.80
CA PRO A 87 -5.69 12.15 -1.01
C PRO A 87 -5.08 13.56 -1.10
N ASN A 88 -5.95 14.56 -1.27
CA ASN A 88 -5.65 15.99 -1.23
C ASN A 88 -4.87 16.55 -2.45
N HIS A 89 -4.05 15.74 -3.15
CA HIS A 89 -3.23 16.22 -4.27
C HIS A 89 -3.72 15.79 -5.66
N LEU A 90 -4.07 14.51 -5.88
CA LEU A 90 -4.66 14.06 -7.15
C LEU A 90 -6.17 14.24 -7.19
N ILE A 91 -6.85 13.91 -6.09
CA ILE A 91 -8.31 14.04 -5.99
C ILE A 91 -8.61 14.95 -4.81
N SER A 92 -9.14 16.13 -5.11
CA SER A 92 -9.61 17.06 -4.10
C SER A 92 -10.72 16.38 -3.29
N LEU A 93 -10.47 16.17 -2.01
CA LEU A 93 -11.45 15.67 -1.06
C LEU A 93 -12.55 16.73 -0.83
N CYS A 94 -13.62 16.28 -0.20
CA CYS A 94 -14.79 17.10 0.08
C CYS A 94 -14.38 18.34 0.92
N MET A 95 -14.78 19.56 0.50
CA MET A 95 -14.34 20.86 1.06
C MET A 95 -14.44 21.05 2.59
N LYS A 96 -15.22 20.22 3.30
CA LYS A 96 -15.45 20.36 4.74
C LYS A 96 -14.59 19.35 5.51
N ASN A 97 -13.69 19.86 6.34
CA ASN A 97 -12.72 19.08 7.13
C ASN A 97 -13.36 18.17 8.20
N HIS A 98 -14.66 18.34 8.52
CA HIS A 98 -15.38 17.51 9.49
C HIS A 98 -16.03 16.26 8.90
N MET A 99 -15.92 16.04 7.58
CA MET A 99 -16.47 14.84 6.94
C MET A 99 -15.53 13.65 7.09
N GLN A 100 -16.09 12.44 7.15
CA GLN A 100 -15.34 11.19 7.35
C GLN A 100 -14.16 11.00 6.38
N CYS A 101 -14.22 11.57 5.18
CA CYS A 101 -13.12 11.50 4.22
C CYS A 101 -11.83 12.18 4.71
N HIS A 102 -11.92 13.34 5.37
CA HIS A 102 -10.74 14.00 5.94
C HIS A 102 -10.37 13.43 7.31
N THR A 103 -11.36 13.09 8.13
CA THR A 103 -11.10 12.67 9.51
C THR A 103 -10.69 11.21 9.63
N VAL A 104 -11.02 10.37 8.65
CA VAL A 104 -10.83 8.91 8.73
C VAL A 104 -10.04 8.38 7.54
N MET A 105 -10.50 8.62 6.31
CA MET A 105 -9.85 8.06 5.12
C MET A 105 -8.43 8.58 4.92
N GLU A 106 -8.23 9.90 4.91
CA GLU A 106 -6.91 10.52 4.75
C GLU A 106 -5.88 10.03 5.79
N PRO A 107 -6.11 10.10 7.11
CA PRO A 107 -5.14 9.62 8.09
C PRO A 107 -4.96 8.09 8.03
N PHE A 108 -6.01 7.32 7.70
CA PHE A 108 -5.89 5.88 7.55
C PHE A 108 -4.96 5.50 6.40
N VAL A 109 -5.16 6.10 5.22
CA VAL A 109 -4.32 5.88 4.04
C VAL A 109 -2.88 6.32 4.31
N LEU A 110 -2.68 7.45 4.99
CA LEU A 110 -1.35 7.92 5.40
C LEU A 110 -0.63 6.91 6.31
N VAL A 111 -1.30 6.47 7.39
CA VAL A 111 -0.72 5.53 8.35
C VAL A 111 -0.39 4.20 7.68
N MET A 112 -1.31 3.65 6.90
CA MET A 112 -1.10 2.39 6.21
C MET A 112 -0.01 2.48 5.14
N GLY A 113 0.01 3.56 4.34
CA GLY A 113 1.07 3.81 3.37
C GLY A 113 2.45 3.87 4.01
N VAL A 114 2.59 4.58 5.14
CA VAL A 114 3.85 4.64 5.90
C VAL A 114 4.25 3.26 6.43
N LEU A 115 3.30 2.48 6.97
CA LEU A 115 3.56 1.12 7.44
C LEU A 115 4.03 0.20 6.30
N MET A 116 3.43 0.32 5.12
CA MET A 116 3.85 -0.45 3.94
C MET A 116 5.25 -0.08 3.48
N ILE A 117 5.58 1.21 3.44
CA ILE A 117 6.93 1.68 3.11
C ILE A 117 7.94 1.16 4.14
N ALA A 118 7.62 1.22 5.44
CA ALA A 118 8.49 0.73 6.49
C ALA A 118 8.74 -0.79 6.38
N ALA A 119 7.69 -1.56 6.06
CA ALA A 119 7.79 -3.00 5.84
C ALA A 119 8.64 -3.33 4.60
N ALA A 120 8.40 -2.65 3.47
CA ALA A 120 9.15 -2.83 2.23
C ALA A 120 10.62 -2.45 2.40
N LEU A 121 10.92 -1.32 3.07
CA LEU A 121 12.29 -0.94 3.40
C LEU A 121 12.96 -1.95 4.33
N GLY A 122 12.23 -2.47 5.33
CA GLY A 122 12.71 -3.52 6.21
C GLY A 122 13.14 -4.77 5.42
N ASP A 123 12.30 -5.25 4.51
CA ASP A 123 12.62 -6.42 3.69
C ASP A 123 13.76 -6.13 2.70
N PHE A 124 13.75 -4.95 2.08
CA PHE A 124 14.80 -4.48 1.18
C PHE A 124 16.18 -4.45 1.87
N PHE A 125 16.28 -3.83 3.05
CA PHE A 125 17.53 -3.79 3.80
C PHE A 125 17.99 -5.18 4.25
N PHE A 126 17.05 -6.03 4.68
CA PHE A 126 17.38 -7.39 5.12
C PHE A 126 17.90 -8.23 3.95
N ARG A 127 17.25 -8.17 2.78
CA ARG A 127 17.70 -8.85 1.55
C ARG A 127 19.03 -8.31 1.06
N ARG A 128 19.19 -6.98 1.02
CA ARG A 128 20.46 -6.35 0.61
C ARG A 128 21.63 -6.81 1.50
N ARG A 129 21.40 -7.00 2.80
CA ARG A 129 22.41 -7.54 3.74
C ARG A 129 22.74 -9.01 3.47
N ILE A 130 21.75 -9.83 3.08
CA ILE A 130 21.97 -11.24 2.71
C ILE A 130 22.79 -11.32 1.43
N VAL A 131 22.37 -10.62 0.37
CA VAL A 131 23.07 -10.60 -0.93
C VAL A 131 24.52 -10.13 -0.76
N LYS A 132 24.75 -9.07 0.04
CA LYS A 132 26.11 -8.55 0.28
C LYS A 132 26.98 -9.55 1.05
N LYS A 133 26.42 -10.33 1.98
CA LYS A 133 27.14 -11.38 2.72
C LYS A 133 27.53 -12.56 1.83
N GLU A 134 26.64 -12.98 0.93
CA GLU A 134 26.91 -14.05 -0.04
C GLU A 134 28.04 -13.65 -1.00
N ALA A 135 28.09 -12.39 -1.43
CA ALA A 135 29.17 -11.86 -2.28
C ALA A 135 30.55 -11.82 -1.57
N THR A 136 30.60 -11.65 -0.25
CA THR A 136 31.86 -11.60 0.53
C THR A 136 32.39 -12.96 0.98
N HIS A 137 31.56 -14.01 0.99
CA HIS A 137 31.97 -15.37 1.40
C HIS A 137 32.14 -16.33 0.22
N GLY A 138 31.81 -15.90 -1.00
CA GLY A 138 31.99 -16.67 -2.24
C GLY A 138 33.28 -16.36 -3.00
N SER A 139 34.22 -15.62 -2.41
CA SER A 139 35.55 -15.31 -2.96
C SER A 139 36.65 -16.06 -2.22
#